data_AF-A0A8D9A190-F1
#
_entry.id   AF-A0A8D9A190-F1
#
_cell.length_a   1.000
_cell.length_b   1.000
_cell.length_c   1.000
_cell.angle_alpha   90.00
_cell.angle_beta   90.00
_cell.angle_gamma   90.00
#
_symmetry.space_group_name_H-M   'P 1'
#
loop_
_entity.id
_entity.type
_entity.pdbx_description
1 polymer ?
#
loop_
_entity_poly.entity_id
_entity_poly.type
_entity_poly.pdbx_seq_one_letter_code
_entity_poly.pdbx_strand_id
1 'polypeptide(L)'
;MIEAWTLFNDPKAIILFLIEDVTYNICDQRFHEFELKRLNPHIRVIRQTLTQIGTSGRLSEDKTLLVEGAPVAVVYFRAGYTPDHYFGQVEWDARLIIERSTAIKCPSIHYHLAGAKKIQQALASEGVLEKFLTNPNQVQQVRDIFTGLWSLDYDTKGDDAVEMALKNPAKFVLKPQREGGGNNVYGEHIAKALLSMAGTQERSAWILMEKIIPPVQSNYLIRAGSEIHCSDIVSELGIYGVIIGDENRVISNRQVGHMLRSKAATADEGGVAGGAGALDSPYLV
;
A
#
# COMPACT_ATOMS: atom_id res chain seq x y z
N MET A 1 8.85 14.35 1.54
CA MET A 1 10.29 14.04 1.36
C MET A 1 11.19 15.22 1.71
N ILE A 2 11.13 16.37 1.03
CA ILE A 2 11.95 17.55 1.37
C ILE A 2 11.77 17.96 2.85
N GLU A 3 10.52 18.10 3.29
CA GLU A 3 10.19 18.45 4.68
C GLU A 3 10.80 17.45 5.71
N ALA A 4 10.75 16.15 5.42
CA ALA A 4 11.38 15.13 6.26
C ALA A 4 12.92 15.24 6.24
N TRP A 5 13.52 15.46 5.07
CA TRP A 5 14.97 15.69 4.95
C TRP A 5 15.42 16.94 5.72
N THR A 6 14.64 18.03 5.67
CA THR A 6 14.89 19.24 6.45
C THR A 6 14.78 18.99 7.95
N LEU A 7 13.80 18.20 8.40
CA LEU A 7 13.66 17.81 9.81
C LEU A 7 14.83 16.96 10.31
N PHE A 8 15.39 16.09 9.45
CA PHE A 8 16.59 15.32 9.77
C PHE A 8 17.82 16.21 9.99
N ASN A 9 17.86 17.38 9.33
CA ASN A 9 18.79 18.48 9.58
C ASN A 9 20.29 18.12 9.42
N ASP A 10 20.62 17.37 8.38
CA ASP A 10 22.01 17.16 7.93
C ASP A 10 22.13 17.47 6.42
N PRO A 11 22.84 18.55 6.02
CA PRO A 11 22.97 18.94 4.62
C PRO A 11 23.79 17.95 3.78
N LYS A 12 24.56 17.05 4.40
CA LYS A 12 25.31 15.99 3.70
C LYS A 12 24.47 14.74 3.47
N ALA A 13 23.34 14.63 4.17
CA ALA A 13 22.52 13.44 4.11
C ALA A 13 21.73 13.36 2.80
N ILE A 14 21.48 12.15 2.37
CA ILE A 14 20.81 11.84 1.10
C ILE A 14 19.37 11.38 1.33
N ILE A 15 18.59 11.35 0.25
CA ILE A 15 17.34 10.59 0.20
C ILE A 15 17.60 9.29 -0.56
N LEU A 16 17.32 8.16 0.09
CA LEU A 16 17.44 6.83 -0.50
C LEU A 16 16.08 6.40 -1.06
N PHE A 17 15.99 6.19 -2.37
CA PHE A 17 14.88 5.50 -2.99
C PHE A 17 15.19 4.01 -2.99
N LEU A 18 14.42 3.25 -2.21
CA LEU A 18 14.52 1.79 -2.19
C LEU A 18 13.64 1.21 -3.31
N ILE A 19 14.24 0.57 -4.30
CA ILE A 19 13.58 0.22 -5.58
C ILE A 19 13.59 -1.29 -5.85
N GLU A 20 12.74 -1.72 -6.77
CA GLU A 20 12.74 -3.09 -7.29
C GLU A 20 13.94 -3.33 -8.21
N ASP A 21 14.39 -4.58 -8.33
CA ASP A 21 15.46 -4.98 -9.26
C ASP A 21 15.12 -4.62 -10.72
N VAL A 22 13.84 -4.79 -11.09
CA VAL A 22 13.28 -4.37 -12.37
C VAL A 22 12.12 -3.41 -12.13
N THR A 23 12.38 -2.13 -12.36
CA THR A 23 11.36 -1.08 -12.17
C THR A 23 10.55 -0.84 -13.45
N TYR A 24 9.39 -1.46 -13.58
CA TYR A 24 8.50 -1.23 -14.73
C TYR A 24 7.89 0.19 -14.75
N ASN A 25 7.61 0.77 -13.58
CA ASN A 25 7.06 2.12 -13.46
C ASN A 25 8.13 3.17 -13.12
N ILE A 26 9.30 3.09 -13.79
CA ILE A 26 10.45 3.96 -13.47
C ILE A 26 10.17 5.44 -13.72
N CYS A 27 9.35 5.77 -14.72
CA CYS A 27 9.05 7.16 -15.05
C CYS A 27 8.37 7.88 -13.89
N ASP A 28 7.37 7.26 -13.26
CA ASP A 28 6.70 7.77 -12.05
C ASP A 28 7.69 8.05 -10.91
N GLN A 29 8.63 7.12 -10.68
CA GLN A 29 9.67 7.32 -9.66
C GLN A 29 10.62 8.47 -10.01
N ARG A 30 11.06 8.56 -11.27
CA ARG A 30 11.98 9.60 -11.75
C ARG A 30 11.38 10.99 -11.70
N PHE A 31 10.08 11.13 -11.91
CA PHE A 31 9.39 12.43 -11.73
C PHE A 31 9.61 13.00 -10.33
N HIS A 32 9.53 12.16 -9.28
CA HIS A 32 9.84 12.62 -7.93
C HIS A 32 11.30 13.06 -7.77
N GLU A 33 12.26 12.36 -8.36
CA GLU A 33 13.67 12.76 -8.31
C GLU A 33 13.93 14.10 -9.01
N PHE A 34 13.32 14.31 -10.18
CA PHE A 34 13.44 15.57 -10.91
C PHE A 34 12.81 16.72 -10.13
N GLU A 35 11.63 16.52 -9.54
CA GLU A 35 10.99 17.54 -8.72
C GLU A 35 11.76 17.83 -7.43
N LEU A 36 12.33 16.80 -6.77
CA LEU A 36 13.21 17.00 -5.62
C LEU A 36 14.42 17.85 -5.99
N LYS A 37 15.09 17.54 -7.09
CA LYS A 37 16.24 18.30 -7.59
C LYS A 37 15.87 19.72 -8.01
N ARG A 38 14.71 19.91 -8.63
CA ARG A 38 14.19 21.22 -9.05
C ARG A 38 13.88 22.12 -7.85
N LEU A 39 13.25 21.56 -6.82
CA LEU A 39 12.84 22.29 -5.62
C LEU A 39 13.99 22.52 -4.64
N ASN A 40 14.93 21.58 -4.53
CA ASN A 40 16.12 21.72 -3.71
C ASN A 40 17.31 20.97 -4.35
N PRO A 41 18.18 21.66 -5.11
CA PRO A 41 19.28 21.03 -5.84
C PRO A 41 20.39 20.47 -4.95
N HIS A 42 20.40 20.80 -3.66
CA HIS A 42 21.35 20.25 -2.69
C HIS A 42 20.98 18.84 -2.23
N ILE A 43 19.72 18.43 -2.39
CA ILE A 43 19.28 17.08 -2.04
C ILE A 43 19.81 16.11 -3.10
N ARG A 44 20.71 15.22 -2.68
CA ARG A 44 21.14 14.08 -3.49
C ARG A 44 20.20 12.90 -3.25
N VAL A 45 19.65 12.36 -4.33
CA VAL A 45 18.87 11.12 -4.32
C VAL A 45 19.74 9.99 -4.86
N ILE A 46 19.73 8.84 -4.19
CA ILE A 46 20.29 7.60 -4.74
C ILE A 46 19.21 6.53 -4.80
N ARG A 47 19.39 5.56 -5.69
CA ARG A 47 18.47 4.44 -5.88
C ARG A 47 19.23 3.15 -5.58
N GLN A 48 18.70 2.33 -4.68
CA GLN A 48 19.30 1.03 -4.35
C GLN A 48 18.20 -0.01 -4.13
N THR A 49 18.50 -1.28 -4.41
CA THR A 49 17.65 -2.41 -4.06
C THR A 49 17.93 -2.86 -2.63
N LEU A 50 17.06 -3.71 -2.06
CA LEU A 50 17.30 -4.31 -0.75
C LEU A 50 18.61 -5.11 -0.71
N THR A 51 18.92 -5.87 -1.76
CA THR A 51 20.15 -6.66 -1.87
C THR A 51 21.39 -5.77 -1.81
N GLN A 52 21.38 -4.64 -2.52
CA GLN A 52 22.51 -3.71 -2.50
C GLN A 52 22.70 -3.08 -1.12
N ILE A 53 21.60 -2.67 -0.46
CA ILE A 53 21.66 -2.16 0.92
C ILE A 53 22.14 -3.22 1.90
N GLY A 54 21.70 -4.47 1.78
CA GLY A 54 22.17 -5.57 2.62
C GLY A 54 23.67 -5.85 2.45
N THR A 55 24.20 -5.61 1.24
CA THR A 55 25.61 -5.83 0.93
C THR A 55 26.50 -4.67 1.40
N SER A 56 26.11 -3.41 1.12
CA SER A 56 26.98 -2.24 1.33
C SER A 56 26.51 -1.26 2.41
N GLY A 57 25.24 -1.32 2.83
CA GLY A 57 24.68 -0.46 3.87
C GLY A 57 25.25 -0.78 5.24
N ARG A 58 25.57 0.25 6.02
CA ARG A 58 26.13 0.11 7.37
C ARG A 58 25.42 1.04 8.35
N LEU A 59 25.34 0.64 9.61
CA LEU A 59 24.94 1.53 10.70
C LEU A 59 26.20 2.01 11.42
N SER A 60 26.35 3.32 11.60
CA SER A 60 27.32 3.90 12.52
C SER A 60 26.90 3.68 13.98
N GLU A 61 27.78 4.04 14.91
CA GLU A 61 27.57 3.87 16.35
C GLU A 61 26.30 4.59 16.85
N ASP A 62 26.04 5.79 16.32
CA ASP A 62 24.86 6.62 16.57
C ASP A 62 23.59 6.17 15.82
N LYS A 63 23.63 5.01 15.15
CA LYS A 63 22.54 4.45 14.33
C LYS A 63 22.24 5.24 13.05
N THR A 64 23.13 6.10 12.59
CA THR A 64 22.99 6.70 11.26
C THR A 64 23.22 5.63 10.18
N LEU A 65 22.29 5.52 9.22
CA LEU A 65 22.44 4.64 8.06
C LEU A 65 23.40 5.29 7.07
N LEU A 66 24.47 4.58 6.73
CA LEU A 66 25.45 4.96 5.72
C LEU A 66 25.29 4.10 4.48
N VAL A 67 25.13 4.75 3.33
CA VAL A 67 25.10 4.10 2.01
C VAL A 67 26.08 4.84 1.10
N GLU A 68 27.03 4.09 0.51
CA GLU A 68 28.14 4.67 -0.27
C GLU A 68 28.90 5.76 0.51
N GLY A 69 29.06 5.57 1.83
CA GLY A 69 29.73 6.50 2.73
C GLY A 69 28.95 7.77 3.07
N ALA A 70 27.73 7.95 2.55
CA ALA A 70 26.88 9.11 2.85
C ALA A 70 25.79 8.78 3.87
N PRO A 71 25.48 9.68 4.81
CA PRO A 71 24.37 9.51 5.73
C PRO A 71 23.03 9.55 4.99
N VAL A 72 22.07 8.75 5.44
CA VAL A 72 20.72 8.69 4.87
C VAL A 72 19.74 9.39 5.80
N ALA A 73 19.12 10.47 5.30
CA ALA A 73 18.10 11.21 6.05
C ALA A 73 16.71 10.58 5.89
N VAL A 74 16.37 10.15 4.68
CA VAL A 74 15.04 9.60 4.36
C VAL A 74 15.20 8.33 3.53
N VAL A 75 14.48 7.27 3.91
CA VAL A 75 14.30 6.07 3.08
C VAL A 75 12.89 6.06 2.53
N TYR A 76 12.77 6.26 1.22
CA TYR A 76 11.51 6.22 0.49
C TYR A 76 11.33 4.86 -0.19
N PHE A 77 10.38 4.07 0.31
CA PHE A 77 10.12 2.73 -0.19
C PHE A 77 9.29 2.78 -1.47
N ARG A 78 9.89 2.29 -2.55
CA ARG A 78 9.20 1.89 -3.79
C ARG A 78 9.23 0.37 -3.99
N ALA A 79 9.83 -0.38 -3.06
CA ALA A 79 9.88 -1.84 -3.01
C ALA A 79 9.65 -2.34 -1.57
N GLY A 80 9.76 -3.65 -1.35
CA GLY A 80 9.64 -4.28 -0.02
C GLY A 80 8.22 -4.49 0.49
N TYR A 81 7.19 -4.41 -0.37
CA TYR A 81 5.77 -4.65 -0.05
C TYR A 81 5.23 -6.02 -0.49
N THR A 82 6.00 -6.80 -1.24
CA THR A 82 5.70 -8.19 -1.59
C THR A 82 6.84 -9.10 -1.16
N PRO A 83 6.59 -10.37 -0.76
CA PRO A 83 7.63 -11.36 -0.53
C PRO A 83 8.62 -11.52 -1.69
N ASP A 84 8.20 -11.26 -2.93
CA ASP A 84 9.05 -11.40 -4.13
C ASP A 84 10.22 -10.41 -4.17
N HIS A 85 10.20 -9.38 -3.30
CA HIS A 85 11.32 -8.44 -3.13
C HIS A 85 12.36 -8.92 -2.10
N TYR A 86 12.18 -10.10 -1.50
CA TYR A 86 13.02 -10.66 -0.45
C TYR A 86 13.53 -12.04 -0.88
N PHE A 87 14.65 -12.06 -1.61
CA PHE A 87 15.24 -13.28 -2.18
C PHE A 87 15.90 -14.17 -1.12
N GLY A 88 16.26 -13.60 0.03
CA GLY A 88 16.81 -14.33 1.16
C GLY A 88 17.02 -13.43 2.39
N GLN A 89 17.91 -13.87 3.28
CA GLN A 89 18.17 -13.17 4.53
C GLN A 89 18.80 -11.79 4.33
N VAL A 90 19.54 -11.57 3.24
CA VAL A 90 20.21 -10.29 2.95
C VAL A 90 19.21 -9.14 2.84
N GLU A 91 18.08 -9.35 2.18
CA GLU A 91 17.04 -8.33 2.03
C GLU A 91 16.29 -8.07 3.35
N TRP A 92 16.11 -9.11 4.16
CA TRP A 92 15.52 -8.98 5.50
C TRP A 92 16.45 -8.21 6.45
N ASP A 93 17.74 -8.51 6.42
CA ASP A 93 18.76 -7.79 7.18
C ASP A 93 18.85 -6.34 6.72
N ALA A 94 18.78 -6.08 5.41
CA ALA A 94 18.71 -4.75 4.84
C ALA A 94 17.51 -3.96 5.38
N ARG A 95 16.31 -4.58 5.40
CA ARG A 95 15.11 -3.95 5.98
C ARG A 95 15.31 -3.67 7.48
N LEU A 96 15.88 -4.61 8.22
CA LEU A 96 16.14 -4.45 9.65
C LEU A 96 17.11 -3.30 9.95
N ILE A 97 18.22 -3.18 9.21
CA ILE A 97 19.16 -2.07 9.43
C ILE A 97 18.53 -0.72 9.09
N ILE A 98 17.69 -0.66 8.05
CA ILE A 98 16.94 0.56 7.70
C ILE A 98 16.03 0.96 8.87
N GLU A 99 15.21 0.03 9.37
CA GLU A 99 14.24 0.33 10.43
C GLU A 99 14.94 0.71 11.75
N ARG A 100 16.09 0.10 12.06
CA ARG A 100 16.92 0.43 13.23
C ARG A 100 17.69 1.75 13.11
N SER A 101 17.74 2.35 11.93
CA SER A 101 18.47 3.60 11.70
C SER A 101 17.70 4.83 12.16
N THR A 102 18.43 5.93 12.34
CA THR A 102 17.89 7.27 12.59
C THR A 102 17.18 7.88 11.37
N ALA A 103 17.36 7.31 10.17
CA ALA A 103 16.69 7.81 8.96
C ALA A 103 15.17 7.84 9.15
N ILE A 104 14.49 8.78 8.52
CA ILE A 104 13.02 8.84 8.48
C ILE A 104 12.54 7.88 7.39
N LYS A 105 11.72 6.89 7.76
CA LYS A 105 11.21 5.89 6.81
C LYS A 105 9.87 6.34 6.23
N CYS A 106 9.67 6.12 4.94
CA CYS A 106 8.44 6.41 4.22
C CYS A 106 8.01 5.16 3.42
N PRO A 107 7.20 4.26 4.01
CA PRO A 107 6.78 4.22 5.42
C PRO A 107 7.78 3.45 6.30
N SER A 108 7.71 3.68 7.61
CA SER A 108 8.30 2.79 8.64
C SER A 108 7.52 1.49 8.80
N ILE A 109 8.10 0.48 9.44
CA ILE A 109 7.49 -0.85 9.55
C ILE A 109 6.11 -0.86 10.21
N HIS A 110 5.88 -0.05 11.24
CA HIS A 110 4.56 0.08 11.87
C HIS A 110 3.50 0.70 10.94
N TYR A 111 3.86 1.65 10.08
CA TYR A 111 2.96 2.23 9.07
C TYR A 111 2.70 1.25 7.93
N HIS A 112 3.70 0.43 7.58
CA HIS A 112 3.51 -0.68 6.65
C HIS A 112 2.48 -1.67 7.21
N LEU A 113 2.63 -2.09 8.48
CA LEU A 113 1.68 -3.00 9.13
C LEU A 113 0.29 -2.39 9.27
N ALA A 114 0.19 -1.09 9.53
CA ALA A 114 -1.09 -0.37 9.59
C ALA A 114 -1.86 -0.43 8.25
N GLY A 115 -1.16 -0.61 7.13
CA GLY A 115 -1.77 -0.80 5.80
C GLY A 115 -2.30 -2.21 5.53
N ALA A 116 -2.06 -3.17 6.42
CA ALA A 116 -2.51 -4.55 6.23
C ALA A 116 -4.04 -4.65 6.22
N LYS A 117 -4.56 -5.56 5.39
CA LYS A 117 -6.00 -5.83 5.26
C LYS A 117 -6.61 -6.26 6.59
N LYS A 118 -5.87 -6.99 7.42
CA LYS A 118 -6.30 -7.35 8.78
C LYS A 118 -6.50 -6.12 9.68
N ILE A 119 -5.65 -5.11 9.58
CA ILE A 119 -5.82 -3.86 10.32
C ILE A 119 -7.03 -3.08 9.79
N GLN A 120 -7.22 -3.01 8.47
CA GLN A 120 -8.42 -2.44 7.87
C GLN A 120 -9.70 -3.09 8.42
N GLN A 121 -9.75 -4.42 8.48
CA GLN A 121 -10.88 -5.17 9.03
C GLN A 121 -11.06 -4.93 10.54
N ALA A 122 -9.97 -4.94 11.30
CA ALA A 122 -10.02 -4.72 12.75
C ALA A 122 -10.53 -3.32 13.10
N LEU A 123 -10.12 -2.29 12.34
CA LEU A 123 -10.60 -0.92 12.52
C LEU A 123 -12.11 -0.80 12.27
N ALA A 124 -12.69 -1.63 11.39
CA ALA A 124 -14.13 -1.64 11.14
C ALA A 124 -14.96 -2.31 12.24
N SER A 125 -14.31 -2.94 13.23
CA SER A 125 -15.02 -3.52 14.38
C SER A 125 -15.52 -2.43 15.34
N GLU A 126 -16.68 -2.68 15.94
CA GLU A 126 -17.31 -1.76 16.89
C GLU A 126 -16.36 -1.38 18.03
N GLY A 127 -16.27 -0.08 18.33
CA GLY A 127 -15.46 0.46 19.42
C GLY A 127 -13.95 0.48 19.17
N VAL A 128 -13.46 0.04 18.00
CA VAL A 128 -12.02 0.03 17.70
C VAL A 128 -11.53 1.40 17.21
N LEU A 129 -12.28 2.07 16.32
CA LEU A 129 -11.94 3.42 15.84
C LEU A 129 -11.81 4.42 16.99
N GLU A 130 -12.70 4.33 17.98
CA GLU A 130 -12.76 5.21 19.15
C GLU A 130 -11.51 5.13 20.03
N LYS A 131 -10.70 4.07 19.88
CA LYS A 131 -9.39 3.94 20.55
C LYS A 131 -8.32 4.83 19.91
N PHE A 132 -8.51 5.23 18.66
CA PHE A 132 -7.53 5.98 17.87
C PHE A 132 -8.02 7.39 17.50
N LEU A 133 -9.33 7.60 17.43
CA LEU A 133 -9.96 8.88 17.10
C LEU A 133 -10.88 9.29 18.23
N THR A 134 -10.60 10.45 18.84
CA THR A 134 -11.37 10.97 19.98
C THR A 134 -12.53 11.88 19.58
N ASN A 135 -12.51 12.43 18.36
CA ASN A 135 -13.58 13.28 17.85
C ASN A 135 -14.71 12.43 17.26
N PRO A 136 -15.93 12.44 17.83
CA PRO A 136 -17.03 11.62 17.35
C PRO A 136 -17.40 11.86 15.89
N ASN A 137 -17.30 13.10 15.41
CA ASN A 137 -17.59 13.42 14.01
C ASN A 137 -16.58 12.79 13.06
N GLN A 138 -15.29 12.74 13.45
CA GLN A 138 -14.26 12.08 12.65
C GLN A 138 -14.44 10.56 12.67
N VAL A 139 -14.79 9.98 13.83
CA VAL A 139 -15.13 8.56 13.95
C VAL A 139 -16.26 8.21 12.98
N GLN A 140 -17.34 9.01 12.96
CA GLN A 140 -18.46 8.78 12.07
C GLN A 140 -18.06 8.90 10.60
N GLN A 141 -17.33 9.95 10.21
CA GLN A 141 -16.86 10.15 8.84
C GLN A 141 -15.99 8.98 8.34
N VAL A 142 -15.11 8.45 9.19
CA VAL A 142 -14.29 7.27 8.84
C VAL A 142 -15.12 5.99 8.81
N ARG A 143 -16.14 5.87 9.67
CA ARG A 143 -17.05 4.72 9.65
C ARG A 143 -17.92 4.69 8.39
N ASP A 144 -18.37 5.85 7.92
CA ASP A 144 -19.24 5.98 6.74
C ASP A 144 -18.59 5.50 5.44
N ILE A 145 -17.24 5.45 5.39
CA ILE A 145 -16.50 4.96 4.21
C ILE A 145 -16.20 3.45 4.29
N PHE A 146 -16.50 2.77 5.40
CA PHE A 146 -16.31 1.33 5.50
C PHE A 146 -17.45 0.57 4.82
N THR A 147 -17.08 -0.52 4.15
CA THR A 147 -18.02 -1.56 3.70
C THR A 147 -18.02 -2.70 4.70
N GLY A 148 -18.83 -3.75 4.49
CA GLY A 148 -18.74 -4.96 5.29
C GLY A 148 -17.33 -5.58 5.30
N LEU A 149 -16.75 -5.72 6.49
CA LEU A 149 -15.41 -6.26 6.70
C LEU A 149 -15.46 -7.27 7.86
N TRP A 150 -15.11 -8.52 7.59
CA TRP A 150 -15.21 -9.62 8.55
C TRP A 150 -13.88 -10.34 8.72
N SER A 151 -13.58 -10.67 9.97
CA SER A 151 -12.51 -11.61 10.31
C SER A 151 -12.92 -13.03 9.94
N LEU A 152 -11.92 -13.89 9.68
CA LEU A 152 -12.09 -15.32 9.47
C LEU A 152 -11.39 -16.14 10.56
N ASP A 153 -11.22 -15.53 11.74
CA ASP A 153 -10.58 -16.19 12.88
C ASP A 153 -11.39 -17.37 13.41
N TYR A 154 -10.77 -18.14 14.30
CA TYR A 154 -11.37 -19.33 14.92
C TYR A 154 -12.28 -18.95 16.09
N ASP A 155 -13.35 -18.22 15.77
CA ASP A 155 -14.42 -17.85 16.68
C ASP A 155 -15.78 -17.87 15.95
N THR A 156 -16.87 -17.68 16.70
CA THR A 156 -18.23 -17.68 16.16
C THR A 156 -18.44 -16.66 15.05
N LYS A 157 -17.83 -15.47 15.14
CA LYS A 157 -17.98 -14.44 14.11
C LYS A 157 -17.28 -14.84 12.82
N GLY A 158 -16.11 -15.47 12.93
CA GLY A 158 -15.38 -16.01 11.79
C GLY A 158 -16.12 -17.17 11.13
N ASP A 159 -16.72 -18.07 11.92
CA ASP A 159 -17.54 -19.16 11.39
C ASP A 159 -18.79 -18.64 10.65
N ASP A 160 -19.49 -17.66 11.23
CA ASP A 160 -20.63 -16.99 10.58
C ASP A 160 -20.21 -16.32 9.26
N ALA A 161 -19.04 -15.68 9.23
CA ALA A 161 -18.51 -15.05 8.02
C ALA A 161 -18.16 -16.08 6.93
N VAL A 162 -17.61 -17.23 7.31
CA VAL A 162 -17.38 -18.35 6.38
C VAL A 162 -18.70 -18.87 5.80
N GLU A 163 -19.70 -19.12 6.64
CA GLU A 163 -21.01 -19.60 6.17
C GLU A 163 -21.67 -18.60 5.22
N MET A 164 -21.64 -17.31 5.58
CA MET A 164 -22.15 -16.22 4.75
C MET A 164 -21.48 -16.18 3.37
N ALA A 165 -20.15 -16.32 3.32
CA ALA A 165 -19.37 -16.33 2.09
C ALA A 165 -19.66 -17.57 1.24
N LEU A 166 -19.80 -18.75 1.85
CA LEU A 166 -20.14 -19.99 1.13
C LEU A 166 -21.54 -19.93 0.52
N LYS A 167 -22.49 -19.29 1.21
CA LYS A 167 -23.87 -19.15 0.73
C LYS A 167 -24.01 -18.16 -0.44
N ASN A 168 -23.24 -17.08 -0.44
CA ASN A 168 -23.35 -16.00 -1.45
C ASN A 168 -21.96 -15.48 -1.90
N PRO A 169 -21.11 -16.31 -2.51
CA PRO A 169 -19.71 -15.94 -2.76
C PRO A 169 -19.56 -14.73 -3.69
N ALA A 170 -20.51 -14.51 -4.62
CA ALA A 170 -20.48 -13.37 -5.54
C ALA A 170 -20.59 -11.99 -4.85
N LYS A 171 -21.07 -11.94 -3.59
CA LYS A 171 -21.19 -10.69 -2.81
C LYS A 171 -19.90 -10.28 -2.11
N PHE A 172 -18.86 -11.09 -2.18
CA PHE A 172 -17.65 -10.89 -1.39
C PHE A 172 -16.38 -10.90 -2.22
N VAL A 173 -15.31 -10.45 -1.58
CA VAL A 173 -13.93 -10.57 -2.00
C VAL A 173 -13.14 -11.12 -0.82
N LEU A 174 -12.39 -12.19 -1.04
CA LEU A 174 -11.50 -12.76 -0.05
C LEU A 174 -10.10 -12.20 -0.28
N LYS A 175 -9.49 -11.60 0.76
CA LYS A 175 -8.23 -10.85 0.62
C LYS A 175 -7.14 -11.39 1.57
N PRO A 176 -5.96 -11.75 1.06
CA PRO A 176 -4.82 -12.12 1.90
C PRO A 176 -4.08 -10.85 2.38
N GLN A 177 -3.10 -11.02 3.28
CA GLN A 177 -2.19 -9.94 3.67
C GLN A 177 -1.10 -9.71 2.61
N ARG A 178 -1.50 -9.22 1.43
CA ARG A 178 -0.62 -8.88 0.30
C ARG A 178 -0.98 -7.52 -0.30
N GLU A 179 0.00 -6.89 -0.93
CA GLU A 179 -0.13 -5.64 -1.69
C GLU A 179 0.32 -5.84 -3.14
N GLY A 180 0.04 -4.87 -4.01
CA GLY A 180 0.48 -4.88 -5.41
C GLY A 180 -0.55 -5.40 -6.43
N GLY A 181 -1.74 -5.77 -5.99
CA GLY A 181 -2.82 -6.30 -6.85
C GLY A 181 -2.64 -7.78 -7.20
N GLY A 182 -3.67 -8.40 -7.77
CA GLY A 182 -3.62 -9.80 -8.25
C GLY A 182 -3.68 -10.89 -7.19
N ASN A 183 -3.93 -10.54 -5.93
CA ASN A 183 -3.88 -11.49 -4.81
C ASN A 183 -5.27 -11.87 -4.25
N ASN A 184 -6.33 -11.16 -4.64
CA ASN A 184 -7.67 -11.40 -4.11
C ASN A 184 -8.35 -12.57 -4.80
N VAL A 185 -9.33 -13.18 -4.12
CA VAL A 185 -10.16 -14.26 -4.66
C VAL A 185 -11.61 -13.77 -4.75
N TYR A 186 -12.27 -14.07 -5.88
CA TYR A 186 -13.61 -13.58 -6.23
C TYR A 186 -14.54 -14.71 -6.65
N GLY A 187 -15.84 -14.45 -6.57
CA GLY A 187 -16.87 -15.34 -7.13
C GLY A 187 -16.78 -16.76 -6.57
N GLU A 188 -17.08 -17.75 -7.41
CA GLU A 188 -17.12 -19.16 -6.98
C GLU A 188 -15.79 -19.68 -6.44
N HIS A 189 -14.66 -19.04 -6.79
CA HIS A 189 -13.35 -19.41 -6.25
C HIS A 189 -13.22 -19.15 -4.75
N ILE A 190 -14.03 -18.25 -4.16
CA ILE A 190 -14.05 -18.01 -2.71
C ILE A 190 -14.45 -19.30 -1.98
N ALA A 191 -15.49 -19.99 -2.45
CA ALA A 191 -15.95 -21.21 -1.80
C ALA A 191 -14.86 -22.30 -1.84
N LYS A 192 -14.20 -22.46 -2.99
CA LYS A 192 -13.08 -23.40 -3.13
C LYS A 192 -11.93 -23.07 -2.17
N ALA A 193 -11.56 -21.80 -2.04
CA ALA A 193 -10.48 -21.37 -1.15
C ALA A 193 -10.83 -21.59 0.33
N LEU A 194 -12.05 -21.22 0.76
CA LEU A 194 -12.50 -21.43 2.14
C LEU A 194 -12.56 -22.91 2.51
N LEU A 195 -13.06 -23.76 1.58
CA LEU A 195 -13.11 -25.21 1.79
C LEU A 195 -11.71 -25.84 1.85
N SER A 196 -10.74 -25.36 1.07
CA SER A 196 -9.37 -25.89 1.15
C SER A 196 -8.66 -25.52 2.46
N MET A 197 -9.05 -24.40 3.08
CA MET A 197 -8.54 -23.97 4.39
C MET A 197 -9.31 -24.56 5.57
N ALA A 198 -10.40 -25.31 5.32
CA ALA A 198 -11.27 -25.83 6.36
C ALA A 198 -10.47 -26.67 7.38
N GLY A 199 -10.61 -26.33 8.66
CA GLY A 199 -9.89 -27.00 9.75
C GLY A 199 -8.43 -26.58 9.94
N THR A 200 -7.93 -25.57 9.22
CA THR A 200 -6.56 -25.05 9.35
C THR A 200 -6.51 -23.57 9.72
N GLN A 201 -5.57 -23.17 10.59
CA GLN A 201 -5.40 -21.76 10.98
C GLN A 201 -5.09 -20.80 9.81
N GLU A 202 -4.89 -21.31 8.60
CA GLU A 202 -4.67 -20.51 7.40
C GLU A 202 -5.77 -19.46 7.15
N ARG A 203 -7.05 -19.78 7.42
CA ARG A 203 -8.15 -18.82 7.17
C ARG A 203 -7.99 -17.50 7.95
N SER A 204 -7.30 -17.49 9.09
CA SER A 204 -7.00 -16.27 9.87
C SER A 204 -6.06 -15.29 9.15
N ALA A 205 -5.30 -15.74 8.14
CA ALA A 205 -4.46 -14.89 7.31
C ALA A 205 -5.26 -14.07 6.28
N TRP A 206 -6.56 -14.34 6.16
CA TRP A 206 -7.46 -13.70 5.21
C TRP A 206 -8.49 -12.83 5.92
N ILE A 207 -9.06 -11.89 5.17
CA ILE A 207 -10.28 -11.18 5.55
C ILE A 207 -11.34 -11.41 4.48
N LEU A 208 -12.60 -11.36 4.89
CA LEU A 208 -13.73 -11.28 3.97
C LEU A 208 -14.19 -9.83 3.88
N MET A 209 -14.32 -9.32 2.67
CA MET A 209 -14.80 -7.97 2.40
C MET A 209 -16.02 -8.03 1.49
N GLU A 210 -17.02 -7.20 1.76
CA GLU A 210 -18.16 -7.00 0.88
C GLU A 210 -17.68 -6.42 -0.46
N LYS A 211 -18.17 -7.00 -1.56
CA LYS A 211 -17.83 -6.55 -2.91
C LYS A 211 -18.59 -5.25 -3.19
N ILE A 212 -17.85 -4.16 -3.34
CA ILE A 212 -18.38 -2.87 -3.78
C ILE A 212 -18.81 -3.01 -5.25
N ILE A 213 -20.03 -2.57 -5.56
CA ILE A 213 -20.58 -2.54 -6.92
C ILE A 213 -20.66 -1.07 -7.37
N PRO A 214 -19.62 -0.55 -8.04
CA PRO A 214 -19.61 0.84 -8.52
C PRO A 214 -20.54 1.02 -9.74
N PRO A 215 -20.97 2.26 -10.04
CA PRO A 215 -21.70 2.56 -11.27
C PRO A 215 -20.83 2.28 -12.50
N VAL A 216 -21.44 1.64 -13.51
CA VAL A 216 -20.80 1.36 -14.79
C VAL A 216 -20.90 2.56 -15.71
N GLN A 217 -19.83 2.86 -16.43
CA GLN A 217 -19.74 3.95 -17.38
C GLN A 217 -19.17 3.43 -18.71
N SER A 218 -19.64 3.93 -19.84
CA SER A 218 -19.03 3.60 -21.13
C SER A 218 -17.87 4.55 -21.43
N ASN A 219 -16.69 4.01 -21.69
CA ASN A 219 -15.48 4.79 -22.00
C ASN A 219 -14.53 3.98 -22.92
N TYR A 220 -13.37 4.54 -23.25
CA TYR A 220 -12.35 3.90 -24.07
C TYR A 220 -11.09 3.60 -23.23
N LEU A 221 -10.71 2.33 -23.15
CA LEU A 221 -9.45 1.92 -22.54
C LEU A 221 -8.37 1.87 -23.63
N ILE A 222 -7.41 2.80 -23.56
CA ILE A 222 -6.31 2.88 -24.54
C ILE A 222 -5.09 2.15 -24.00
N ARG A 223 -4.57 1.21 -24.80
CA ARG A 223 -3.36 0.46 -24.49
C ARG A 223 -2.47 0.31 -25.71
N ALA A 224 -1.17 0.46 -25.50
CA ALA A 224 -0.18 0.29 -26.56
C ALA A 224 -0.32 -1.10 -27.24
N GLY A 225 -0.43 -1.11 -28.56
CA GLY A 225 -0.55 -2.32 -29.37
C GLY A 225 -1.90 -3.05 -29.28
N SER A 226 -2.91 -2.47 -28.61
CA SER A 226 -4.27 -3.05 -28.53
C SER A 226 -5.25 -2.27 -29.40
N GLU A 227 -6.25 -2.95 -29.94
CA GLU A 227 -7.37 -2.28 -30.62
C GLU A 227 -8.22 -1.48 -29.63
N ILE A 228 -8.62 -0.29 -30.04
CA ILE A 228 -9.44 0.62 -29.22
C ILE A 228 -10.91 0.33 -29.50
N HIS A 229 -11.65 -0.02 -28.45
CA HIS A 229 -13.10 -0.20 -28.50
C HIS A 229 -13.75 0.49 -27.31
N CYS A 230 -14.98 0.96 -27.52
CA CYS A 230 -15.82 1.42 -26.42
C CYS A 230 -16.13 0.23 -25.53
N SER A 231 -15.93 0.37 -24.21
CA SER A 231 -16.19 -0.68 -23.24
C SER A 231 -16.86 -0.11 -22.00
N ASP A 232 -17.58 -0.98 -21.30
CA ASP A 232 -18.09 -0.71 -19.97
C ASP A 232 -16.95 -0.77 -18.96
N ILE A 233 -16.77 0.32 -18.23
CA ILE A 233 -15.71 0.49 -17.25
C ILE A 233 -16.29 0.81 -15.88
N VAL A 234 -15.47 0.60 -14.87
CA VAL A 234 -15.68 1.06 -13.50
C VAL A 234 -14.42 1.75 -13.01
N SER A 235 -14.58 2.77 -12.17
CA SER A 235 -13.46 3.58 -11.67
C SER A 235 -13.27 3.45 -10.17
N GLU A 236 -12.02 3.55 -9.73
CA GLU A 236 -11.61 3.57 -8.32
C GLU A 236 -10.80 4.83 -8.05
N LEU A 237 -11.30 5.69 -7.17
CA LEU A 237 -10.67 6.95 -6.78
C LEU A 237 -9.72 6.74 -5.61
N GLY A 238 -8.44 7.02 -5.82
CA GLY A 238 -7.42 7.12 -4.77
C GLY A 238 -7.17 8.56 -4.39
N ILE A 239 -7.10 8.85 -3.08
CA ILE A 239 -6.74 10.16 -2.54
C ILE A 239 -5.37 10.06 -1.87
N TYR A 240 -4.43 10.91 -2.27
CA TYR A 240 -3.10 10.94 -1.68
C TYR A 240 -3.07 11.84 -0.44
N GLY A 241 -2.59 11.28 0.66
CA GLY A 241 -2.28 12.00 1.90
C GLY A 241 -0.78 12.01 2.19
N VAL A 242 -0.30 13.07 2.83
CA VAL A 242 1.04 13.16 3.41
C VAL A 242 0.90 13.40 4.90
N ILE A 243 1.49 12.50 5.69
CA ILE A 243 1.63 12.63 7.13
C ILE A 243 3.11 12.58 7.51
N ILE A 244 3.54 13.47 8.40
CA ILE A 244 4.86 13.49 9.03
C ILE A 244 4.64 13.69 10.52
N GLY A 245 5.26 12.86 11.34
CA GLY A 245 5.14 12.94 12.79
C GLY A 245 5.98 11.89 13.49
N ASP A 246 5.95 11.96 14.82
CA ASP A 246 6.54 11.01 15.75
C ASP A 246 5.46 10.48 16.71
N GLU A 247 5.83 9.71 17.73
CA GLU A 247 4.90 9.15 18.71
C GLU A 247 4.19 10.20 19.57
N ASN A 248 4.71 11.43 19.62
CA ASN A 248 4.22 12.51 20.49
C ASN A 248 3.38 13.52 19.70
N ARG A 249 3.69 13.73 18.42
CA ARG A 249 3.04 14.78 17.62
C ARG A 249 2.99 14.51 16.13
N VAL A 250 1.95 15.07 15.52
CA VAL A 250 1.83 15.22 14.06
C VAL A 250 2.40 16.57 13.66
N ILE A 251 3.44 16.56 12.83
CA ILE A 251 4.11 17.76 12.30
C ILE A 251 3.40 18.24 11.02
N SER A 252 2.95 17.30 10.19
CA SER A 252 2.20 17.61 8.99
C SER A 252 1.15 16.55 8.70
N ASN A 253 -0.02 16.98 8.23
CA ASN A 253 -1.11 16.12 7.79
C ASN A 253 -1.94 16.86 6.75
N ARG A 254 -1.87 16.43 5.49
CA ARG A 254 -2.53 17.09 4.37
C ARG A 254 -2.88 16.14 3.24
N GLN A 255 -3.99 16.42 2.55
CA GLN A 255 -4.32 15.83 1.26
C GLN A 255 -3.54 16.57 0.16
N VAL A 256 -2.95 15.84 -0.80
CA VAL A 256 -1.98 16.40 -1.77
C VAL A 256 -2.28 16.07 -3.23
N GLY A 257 -3.40 15.41 -3.49
CA GLY A 257 -3.82 15.05 -4.84
C GLY A 257 -4.70 13.81 -4.86
N HIS A 258 -4.92 13.30 -6.06
CA HIS A 258 -5.72 12.12 -6.31
C HIS A 258 -5.16 11.35 -7.51
N MET A 259 -5.60 10.11 -7.67
CA MET A 259 -5.44 9.32 -8.87
C MET A 259 -6.74 8.57 -9.10
N LEU A 260 -7.30 8.65 -10.31
CA LEU A 260 -8.38 7.78 -10.72
C LEU A 260 -7.80 6.64 -11.55
N ARG A 261 -8.27 5.43 -11.28
CA ARG A 261 -7.96 4.26 -12.10
C ARG A 261 -9.25 3.68 -12.61
N SER A 262 -9.26 3.28 -13.87
CA SER A 262 -10.42 2.68 -14.51
C SER A 262 -10.06 1.31 -15.07
N LYS A 263 -10.98 0.37 -15.00
CA LYS A 263 -10.84 -1.00 -15.53
C LYS A 263 -12.12 -1.40 -16.22
N ALA A 264 -12.05 -2.43 -17.07
CA ALA A 264 -13.26 -3.04 -17.62
C ALA A 264 -14.18 -3.52 -16.47
N ALA A 265 -15.49 -3.30 -16.61
CA ALA A 265 -16.46 -3.65 -15.57
C ALA A 265 -16.49 -5.17 -15.25
N THR A 266 -16.07 -5.99 -16.21
CA THR A 266 -15.94 -7.45 -16.09
C THR A 266 -14.65 -7.91 -15.40
N ALA A 267 -13.68 -7.02 -15.19
CA ALA A 267 -12.39 -7.37 -14.60
C ALA A 267 -12.46 -7.36 -13.07
N ASP A 268 -12.02 -8.46 -12.45
CA ASP A 268 -11.94 -8.54 -10.98
C ASP A 268 -10.80 -7.69 -10.42
N GLU A 269 -9.64 -7.67 -11.08
CA GLU A 269 -8.46 -6.87 -10.69
C GLU A 269 -8.34 -5.56 -11.47
N GLY A 270 -7.70 -4.55 -10.87
CA GLY A 270 -7.61 -3.18 -11.42
C GLY A 270 -6.22 -2.55 -11.43
N GLY A 271 -5.17 -3.31 -11.14
CA GLY A 271 -3.80 -2.80 -11.10
C GLY A 271 -3.34 -2.28 -12.47
N VAL A 272 -2.90 -1.02 -12.54
CA VAL A 272 -2.32 -0.43 -13.76
C VAL A 272 -0.99 -1.11 -14.10
N ALA A 273 -0.11 -1.28 -13.11
CA ALA A 273 1.18 -1.94 -13.31
C ALA A 273 1.04 -3.41 -13.73
N GLY A 274 0.01 -4.11 -13.24
CA GLY A 274 -0.33 -5.47 -13.65
C GLY A 274 -1.07 -5.55 -14.98
N GLY A 275 -1.33 -4.42 -15.65
CA GLY A 275 -2.03 -4.37 -16.93
C GLY A 275 -3.52 -4.71 -16.85
N ALA A 276 -4.17 -4.63 -15.69
CA ALA A 276 -5.63 -4.83 -15.59
C ALA A 276 -6.42 -3.52 -15.69
N GLY A 277 -5.81 -2.39 -15.32
CA GLY A 277 -6.42 -1.06 -15.35
C GLY A 277 -5.68 -0.05 -16.24
N ALA A 278 -6.27 1.13 -16.36
CA ALA A 278 -5.72 2.33 -16.98
C ALA A 278 -5.79 3.51 -16.00
N LEU A 279 -4.94 4.53 -16.22
CA LEU A 279 -5.05 5.80 -15.53
C LEU A 279 -6.21 6.61 -16.10
N ASP A 280 -6.88 7.37 -15.23
CA ASP A 280 -8.04 8.19 -15.58
C ASP A 280 -8.03 9.50 -14.78
N SER A 281 -8.97 10.39 -15.05
CA SER A 281 -9.18 11.65 -14.34
C SER A 281 -10.65 11.82 -13.95
N PRO A 282 -10.95 12.29 -12.72
CA PRO A 282 -12.32 12.53 -12.31
C PRO A 282 -12.92 13.73 -13.05
N TYR A 283 -14.13 13.56 -13.59
CA TYR A 283 -14.98 14.66 -14.04
C TYR A 283 -16.07 14.90 -13.00
N LEU A 284 -16.07 16.09 -12.38
CA LEU A 284 -17.06 16.45 -11.37
C LEU A 284 -18.40 16.76 -12.07
N VAL A 285 -19.46 16.06 -11.66
CA VAL A 285 -20.83 16.17 -12.19
C VAL A 285 -21.76 16.90 -11.25
#